data_AF-A0A3M1Z8F3-F1
#
_entry.id   AF-A0A3M1Z8F3-F1
#
_cell.length_a   1.000
_cell.length_b   1.000
_cell.length_c   1.000
_cell.angle_alpha   90.00
_cell.angle_beta   90.00
_cell.angle_gamma   90.00
#
_symmetry.space_group_name_H-M   'P 1'
#
loop_
_entity.id
_entity.type
_entity.pdbx_description
1 polymer ?
#
loop_
_entity_poly.entity_id
_entity_poly.type
_entity_poly.pdbx_seq_one_letter_code
_entity_poly.pdbx_strand_id
1 'polypeptide(L)' 'MPHPATGVSGDLAIVNAARVSFLGESKGEERDKKLLFYLMRHRHTSPFEMVEFKFRVRAPLVVWWQWVRHRTWHMN' A
#
# COMPACT_ATOMS: atom_id res chain seq x y z
N MET A 1 -5.00 10.49 2.02
CA MET A 1 -4.57 9.10 1.75
C MET A 1 -5.51 8.50 0.72
N PRO A 2 -5.05 7.61 -0.18
CA PRO A 2 -5.90 7.02 -1.21
C PRO A 2 -7.08 6.30 -0.53
N HIS A 3 -8.25 6.90 -0.64
CA HIS A 3 -9.52 6.34 -0.22
C HIS A 3 -10.34 6.06 -1.49
N PRO A 4 -11.10 4.96 -1.59
CA PRO A 4 -11.92 4.67 -2.77
C PRO A 4 -12.81 5.83 -3.23
N ALA A 5 -13.22 6.73 -2.34
CA ALA A 5 -14.01 7.92 -2.72
C ALA A 5 -13.18 9.13 -3.22
N THR A 6 -11.85 9.12 -3.09
CA THR A 6 -10.96 10.24 -3.49
C THR A 6 -10.39 10.14 -4.92
N GLY A 7 -10.71 9.08 -5.67
CA GLY A 7 -10.26 8.90 -7.06
C GLY A 7 -8.75 8.66 -7.25
N VAL A 8 -7.95 8.72 -6.19
CA VAL A 8 -6.52 8.42 -6.21
C VAL A 8 -6.32 6.91 -6.05
N SER A 9 -5.78 6.26 -7.09
CA SER A 9 -5.40 4.85 -7.02
C SER A 9 -4.24 4.64 -6.05
N GLY A 10 -4.30 3.56 -5.26
CA GLY A 10 -3.22 3.18 -4.32
C GLY A 10 -1.88 2.97 -5.01
N ASP A 11 -1.89 2.47 -6.25
CA ASP A 11 -0.67 2.25 -7.04
C ASP A 11 0.05 3.57 -7.34
N LEU A 12 -0.73 4.63 -7.61
CA LEU A 12 -0.18 5.97 -7.87
C LEU A 12 0.46 6.54 -6.61
N ALA A 13 -0.13 6.29 -5.43
CA ALA A 13 0.45 6.72 -4.16
C ALA A 13 1.82 6.06 -3.89
N ILE A 14 1.96 4.76 -4.20
CA ILE A 14 3.23 4.03 -4.06
C ILE A 14 4.28 4.59 -5.04
N VAL A 15 3.90 4.80 -6.30
CA VAL A 15 4.79 5.35 -7.33
C VAL A 15 5.24 6.76 -6.98
N ASN A 16 4.33 7.60 -6.49
CA ASN A 16 4.62 8.98 -6.09
C ASN A 16 5.54 9.03 -4.87
N ALA A 17 5.33 8.15 -3.89
CA ALA A 17 6.23 8.00 -2.75
C ALA A 17 7.64 7.59 -3.17
N ALA A 18 7.76 6.64 -4.11
CA ALA A 18 9.06 6.25 -4.65
C ALA A 18 9.74 7.36 -5.48
N ARG A 19 8.95 8.29 -6.05
CA ARG A 19 9.43 9.42 -6.87
C ARG A 19 9.37 10.76 -6.12
N VAL A 20 9.62 10.78 -4.82
CA VAL A 20 9.51 11.99 -3.98
C VAL A 20 10.32 13.18 -4.53
N SER A 21 11.42 12.91 -5.24
CA SER A 21 12.28 13.94 -5.84
C SER A 21 11.74 14.57 -7.13
N PHE A 22 10.72 13.99 -7.77
CA PHE A 22 10.15 14.46 -9.05
C PHE A 22 8.71 14.96 -8.90
N LEU A 23 8.32 15.40 -7.70
CA LEU A 23 7.01 15.99 -7.41
C LEU A 23 5.80 15.09 -7.76
N GLY A 24 5.99 13.77 -7.82
CA GLY A 24 4.88 12.82 -7.97
C GLY A 24 4.19 12.85 -9.34
N GLU A 25 4.87 13.29 -10.40
CA GLU A 25 4.32 13.18 -11.75
C GLU A 25 4.29 11.72 -12.24
N SER A 26 3.11 11.29 -12.69
CA SER A 26 2.95 10.05 -13.44
C SER A 26 3.71 10.17 -14.76
N LYS A 27 4.50 9.16 -15.09
CA LYS A 27 5.23 9.08 -16.37
C LYS A 27 4.49 8.22 -17.39
N GLY A 28 3.20 7.96 -17.15
CA GLY A 28 2.35 7.05 -17.92
C GLY A 28 2.17 5.69 -17.24
N GLU A 29 0.98 5.09 -17.45
CA GLU A 29 0.53 3.86 -16.78
C GLU A 29 1.52 2.69 -16.91
N GLU A 30 2.12 2.50 -18.09
CA GLU A 30 3.05 1.41 -18.33
C GLU A 30 4.38 1.58 -17.58
N ARG A 31 4.89 2.81 -17.47
CA ARG A 31 6.13 3.11 -16.74
C ARG A 31 5.94 3.01 -15.24
N ASP A 32 4.78 3.44 -14.76
CA ASP A 32 4.40 3.37 -13.34
C ASP A 32 4.25 1.91 -12.91
N LYS A 33 3.61 1.07 -13.74
CA LYS A 33 3.52 -0.38 -13.54
C LYS A 33 4.90 -1.06 -13.53
N LYS A 34 5.78 -0.72 -14.48
CA LYS A 34 7.17 -1.23 -14.52
C LYS A 34 7.94 -0.88 -13.24
N LEU A 35 7.79 0.35 -12.74
CA LEU A 35 8.41 0.78 -11.49
C LEU A 35 7.86 0.02 -10.28
N LEU A 36 6.54 -0.15 -10.18
CA LEU A 36 5.92 -0.93 -9.10
C LEU A 36 6.49 -2.36 -9.03
N PHE A 37 6.57 -3.05 -10.16
CA PHE A 37 7.15 -4.39 -10.23
C PHE A 37 8.65 -4.41 -9.94
N TYR A 38 9.38 -3.38 -10.37
CA TYR A 38 10.80 -3.24 -10.04
C TYR A 38 11.01 -3.13 -8.53
N LEU A 39 10.25 -2.28 -7.84
CA LEU A 39 10.32 -2.11 -6.38
C LEU A 39 10.01 -3.42 -5.66
N MET A 40 8.94 -4.12 -6.08
CA MET A 40 8.55 -5.39 -5.50
C MET A 40 9.63 -6.47 -5.70
N ARG A 41 10.23 -6.55 -6.88
CA ARG A 41 11.31 -7.51 -7.19
C ARG A 41 12.55 -7.28 -6.33
N HIS A 42 12.89 -6.03 -6.06
CA HIS A 42 14.06 -5.66 -5.26
C HIS A 42 13.76 -5.53 -3.76
N ARG A 43 12.54 -5.92 -3.32
CA ARG A 43 12.10 -5.83 -1.93
C ARG A 43 12.24 -4.43 -1.33
N HIS A 44 12.03 -3.40 -2.16
CA HIS A 44 12.00 -2.02 -1.68
C HIS A 44 10.63 -1.75 -1.05
N THR A 45 10.47 -2.10 0.22
CA THR A 45 9.15 -2.12 0.90
C THR A 45 8.68 -0.76 1.43
N SER A 46 9.60 0.17 1.74
CA SER A 46 9.23 1.48 2.33
C SER A 46 8.16 2.27 1.53
N PRO A 47 8.20 2.36 0.19
CA PRO A 47 7.13 3.02 -0.58
C PRO A 47 5.76 2.35 -0.47
N PHE A 48 5.70 1.06 -0.15
CA PHE A 48 4.43 0.33 0.01
C PHE A 48 3.75 0.62 1.35
N GLU A 49 4.48 1.15 2.36
CA GLU A 49 3.91 1.53 3.66
C GLU A 49 3.04 2.79 3.59
N MET A 50 3.07 3.51 2.46
CA MET A 50 2.27 4.71 2.21
C MET A 50 0.80 4.42 1.90
N VAL A 51 0.44 3.14 1.79
CA VAL A 51 -0.93 2.68 1.57
C VAL A 51 -1.40 1.91 2.79
N GLU A 52 -2.49 2.39 3.41
CA GLU A 52 -3.11 1.75 4.57
C GLU A 52 -4.43 1.09 4.16
N PHE A 53 -4.68 -0.12 4.66
CA PHE A 53 -5.96 -0.81 4.53
C PHE A 53 -6.68 -0.87 5.87
N LYS A 54 -7.97 -0.54 5.88
CA LYS A 54 -8.84 -0.64 7.05
C LYS A 54 -9.97 -1.59 6.76
N PHE A 55 -10.09 -2.64 7.58
CA PHE A 55 -11.09 -3.69 7.39
C PHE A 55 -12.02 -3.75 8.59
N ARG A 56 -13.31 -4.00 8.33
CA ARG A 56 -14.25 -4.46 9.34
C ARG A 56 -14.41 -5.96 9.17
N VAL A 57 -13.95 -6.75 10.14
CA VAL A 57 -13.93 -8.21 10.02
C VAL A 57 -14.68 -8.88 11.16
N ARG A 58 -15.42 -9.94 10.80
CA ARG A 58 -16.01 -10.88 11.74
C ARG A 58 -15.31 -12.22 11.57
N ALA A 59 -14.60 -12.66 12.60
CA ALA A 59 -13.84 -13.90 12.59
C ALA A 59 -14.16 -14.78 13.82
N PRO A 60 -14.05 -16.12 13.71
CA PRO A 60 -14.08 -17.01 14.87
C PRO A 60 -12.90 -16.74 15.82
N LEU A 61 -13.09 -17.05 17.11
CA LEU A 61 -12.10 -16.76 18.15
C LEU A 61 -10.70 -17.34 17.86
N VAL A 62 -10.64 -18.59 17.40
CA VAL A 62 -9.37 -19.28 17.11
C VAL A 62 -8.61 -18.59 15.97
N VAL A 63 -9.33 -18.05 14.97
CA VAL A 63 -8.73 -17.29 13.87
C VAL A 63 -8.25 -15.93 14.36
N TRP A 64 -9.05 -15.26 15.20
CA TRP A 64 -8.67 -13.97 15.79
C TRP A 64 -7.35 -14.07 16.56
N TRP A 65 -7.15 -15.13 17.34
CA TRP A 65 -5.89 -15.34 18.08
C TRP A 65 -4.67 -15.50 17.18
N GLN A 66 -4.81 -16.12 16.02
CA GLN A 66 -3.72 -16.19 15.05
C GLN A 66 -3.43 -14.81 14.48
N TRP A 67 -4.48 -14.05 14.21
CA TRP A 67 -4.41 -12.78 13.53
C TRP A 67 -3.76 -11.68 14.40
N VAL A 68 -4.13 -11.58 15.69
CA VAL A 68 -3.55 -10.60 16.63
C VAL A 68 -2.04 -10.75 16.87
N ARG A 69 -1.41 -11.83 16.38
CA ARG A 69 0.05 -12.02 16.45
C ARG A 69 0.83 -11.11 15.49
N HIS A 70 0.19 -10.59 14.45
CA HIS A 70 0.78 -9.54 13.63
C HIS A 70 0.90 -8.28 14.52
N ARG A 71 2.10 -7.70 14.65
CA ARG A 71 2.35 -6.59 15.60
C ARG A 71 2.38 -5.21 14.95
N THR A 72 2.38 -5.17 13.62
CA THR A 72 2.57 -3.95 12.82
C THR A 72 1.27 -3.24 12.47
N TRP A 73 0.12 -3.78 12.88
CA TRP A 73 -1.20 -3.26 12.57
C TRP A 73 -1.94 -2.75 13.81
N HIS A 74 -2.95 -1.93 13.58
CA HIS A 74 -3.81 -1.38 14.64
C HIS A 74 -5.18 -2.08 14.62
N MET A 75 -5.70 -2.40 15.81
CA MET A 75 -7.00 -3.09 16.00
C MET A 75 -7.83 -2.38 17.07
N ASN A 76 -9.14 -2.28 16.83
CA ASN A 76 -10.17 -1.74 17.73
C ASN A 76 -11.41 -2.63 17.65
#